data_AF-D2Q7I5-F1
#
_entry.id   AF-D2Q7I5-F1
#
_cell.length_a   1.000
_cell.length_b   1.000
_cell.length_c   1.000
_cell.angle_alpha   90.00
_cell.angle_beta   90.00
_cell.angle_gamma   90.00
#
_symmetry.space_group_name_H-M   'P 1'
#
loop_
_entity.id
_entity.type
_entity.pdbx_description
1 polymer ?
#
loop_
_entity_poly.entity_id
_entity_poly.type
_entity_poly.pdbx_seq_one_letter_code
_entity_poly.pdbx_strand_id
1 'polypeptide(L)'
;MTAESFSNALASKTGQAAHLADTKTPLIQNAGKTAYTGTVTEAGYYLIVDEKTGEALGNNDAYSAYIMQVVGDVTVDPKSKTPTVKKEVQDETGDKDTESQDQEGWGNTADHAVGESFNFRLAATIPGDANFKAYESYKVVFNDTMSKSITFEKINSVKVKYGDTTLTLADNGYTKTDPVAVLGATDGSKAWTLTIADLKKVTGFSAEALGTQEITVAVEYAAHLNNDAAVTNTDGATTTNKNGVSLDYSNNPNVGGEGDTGHTPGNDVYVYSFKIDNTKYAGKNEAGNELAGAGFTLYKYDDTKTGSKGDAVKLIWDSTKNAYRPAVSDDADEATSAQTEITSRSEDGQKGKFNISGLDAGKYVLSETKTPEGYNTVADTTIEIKAEHKLNETVPTVTLTNSKGLTNALVDMPGSNLPSTGGMGTVLLYVAGIAVFMLAGAILVMALRRRNA
;
A
#
# COMPACT_ATOMS: atom_id res chain seq x y z
N MET A 1 -10.44 -15.48 -39.41
CA MET A 1 -9.93 -15.92 -40.70
C MET A 1 -11.14 -16.48 -41.43
N THR A 2 -11.57 -15.88 -42.53
CA THR A 2 -12.67 -16.46 -43.32
C THR A 2 -12.15 -17.70 -44.04
N ALA A 3 -13.00 -18.70 -44.30
CA ALA A 3 -12.64 -19.88 -45.08
C ALA A 3 -11.98 -19.49 -46.43
N GLU A 4 -12.45 -18.40 -47.02
CA GLU A 4 -11.92 -17.80 -48.24
C GLU A 4 -10.50 -17.23 -48.07
N SER A 5 -10.23 -16.46 -47.00
CA SER A 5 -8.89 -15.91 -46.73
C SER A 5 -7.84 -16.99 -46.48
N PHE A 6 -8.21 -18.06 -45.76
CA PHE A 6 -7.31 -19.20 -45.54
C PHE A 6 -7.10 -20.03 -46.81
N SER A 7 -8.17 -20.28 -47.58
CA SER A 7 -8.09 -21.01 -48.85
C SER A 7 -7.16 -20.29 -49.84
N ASN A 8 -7.26 -18.97 -49.93
CA ASN A 8 -6.39 -18.14 -50.76
C ASN A 8 -4.92 -18.17 -50.29
N ALA A 9 -4.69 -18.11 -48.97
CA ALA A 9 -3.34 -18.23 -48.40
C ALA A 9 -2.72 -19.61 -48.66
N LEU A 10 -3.48 -20.69 -48.48
CA LEU A 10 -3.02 -22.05 -48.72
C LEU A 10 -2.77 -22.32 -50.21
N ALA A 11 -3.64 -21.83 -51.10
CA ALA A 11 -3.47 -21.93 -52.55
C ALA A 11 -2.22 -21.18 -53.02
N SER A 12 -1.94 -19.99 -52.46
CA SER A 12 -0.74 -19.21 -52.79
C SER A 12 0.57 -19.92 -52.40
N LYS A 13 0.55 -20.77 -51.37
CA LYS A 13 1.71 -21.51 -50.85
C LYS A 13 1.92 -22.86 -51.53
N THR A 14 0.84 -23.50 -51.98
CA THR A 14 0.87 -24.88 -52.51
C THR A 14 0.75 -24.96 -54.02
N GLY A 15 0.34 -23.87 -54.69
CA GLY A 15 0.10 -23.85 -56.14
C GLY A 15 -1.12 -24.66 -56.59
N GLN A 16 -1.91 -25.20 -55.64
CA GLN A 16 -3.13 -25.94 -55.90
C GLN A 16 -4.34 -25.17 -55.36
N ALA A 17 -5.47 -25.23 -56.07
CA ALA A 17 -6.73 -24.69 -55.57
C ALA A 17 -7.18 -25.54 -54.37
N ALA A 18 -6.87 -25.08 -53.17
CA ALA A 18 -7.37 -25.66 -51.94
C ALA A 18 -8.61 -24.88 -51.51
N HIS A 19 -9.75 -25.58 -51.41
CA HIS A 19 -11.01 -24.99 -50.94
C HIS A 19 -11.33 -25.57 -49.56
N LEU A 20 -11.38 -24.72 -48.54
CA LEU A 20 -12.11 -25.05 -47.32
C LEU A 20 -13.59 -25.13 -47.67
N ALA A 21 -14.25 -26.22 -47.27
CA ALA A 21 -15.70 -26.27 -47.35
C ALA A 21 -16.31 -25.19 -46.44
N ASP A 22 -17.29 -24.44 -46.95
CA ASP A 22 -18.03 -23.45 -46.15
C ASP A 22 -18.95 -24.10 -45.11
N THR A 23 -19.14 -25.42 -45.21
CA THR A 23 -19.95 -26.20 -44.28
C THR A 23 -19.14 -26.56 -43.05
N LYS A 24 -19.49 -25.97 -41.91
CA LYS A 24 -18.92 -26.32 -40.60
C LYS A 24 -19.61 -27.57 -40.05
N THR A 25 -18.82 -28.53 -39.58
CA THR A 25 -19.32 -29.66 -38.77
C THR A 25 -19.13 -29.31 -37.30
N PRO A 26 -20.20 -29.19 -36.49
CA PRO A 26 -20.06 -28.86 -35.08
C PRO A 26 -19.41 -30.02 -34.32
N LEU A 27 -18.48 -29.69 -33.41
CA LEU A 27 -17.99 -30.64 -32.42
C LEU A 27 -18.93 -30.62 -31.19
N ILE A 28 -19.15 -31.78 -30.59
CA ILE A 28 -20.04 -31.95 -29.43
C ILE A 28 -19.18 -32.01 -28.17
N GLN A 29 -19.51 -31.19 -27.16
CA GLN A 29 -18.85 -31.29 -25.86
C GLN A 29 -19.19 -32.62 -25.19
N ASN A 30 -18.16 -33.34 -24.74
CA ASN A 30 -18.35 -34.58 -24.00
C ASN A 30 -18.99 -34.27 -22.64
N ALA A 31 -20.04 -35.02 -22.28
CA ALA A 31 -20.77 -34.81 -21.03
C ALA A 31 -19.83 -34.80 -19.80
N GLY A 32 -19.83 -33.70 -19.05
CA GLY A 32 -19.03 -33.53 -17.84
C GLY A 32 -17.51 -33.38 -18.07
N LYS A 33 -17.06 -33.10 -19.30
CA LYS A 33 -15.65 -32.93 -19.65
C LYS A 33 -15.41 -31.63 -20.42
N THR A 34 -14.15 -31.19 -20.45
CA THR A 34 -13.67 -30.06 -21.25
C THR A 34 -13.37 -30.43 -22.72
N ALA A 35 -13.39 -31.72 -23.06
CA ALA A 35 -13.08 -32.21 -24.40
C ALA A 35 -14.30 -32.20 -25.33
N TYR A 36 -14.09 -31.88 -26.60
CA TYR A 36 -15.08 -31.93 -27.67
C TYR A 36 -14.78 -33.09 -28.64
N THR A 37 -15.80 -33.69 -29.23
CA THR A 37 -15.65 -34.78 -30.22
C THR A 37 -16.52 -34.54 -31.44
N GLY A 38 -16.05 -34.98 -32.60
CA GLY A 38 -16.81 -34.93 -33.85
C GLY A 38 -16.31 -35.98 -34.82
N THR A 39 -17.18 -36.39 -35.74
CA THR A 39 -16.86 -37.38 -36.77
C THR A 39 -16.87 -36.71 -38.13
N VAL A 40 -15.84 -36.99 -38.91
CA VAL A 40 -15.76 -36.61 -40.32
C VAL A 40 -15.78 -37.89 -41.17
N THR A 41 -16.42 -37.84 -42.33
CA THR A 41 -16.67 -39.03 -43.16
C THR A 41 -15.59 -39.31 -44.19
N GLU A 42 -14.67 -38.37 -44.41
CA GLU A 42 -13.62 -38.47 -45.42
C GLU A 42 -12.24 -38.28 -44.78
N ALA A 43 -11.23 -38.95 -45.36
CA ALA A 43 -9.86 -38.68 -44.99
C ALA A 43 -9.42 -37.36 -45.65
N GLY A 44 -8.79 -36.47 -44.89
CA GLY A 44 -8.48 -35.14 -45.39
C GLY A 44 -7.83 -34.22 -44.37
N TYR A 45 -7.61 -32.97 -44.77
CA TYR A 45 -7.16 -31.91 -43.87
C TYR A 45 -8.37 -31.10 -43.40
N TYR A 46 -8.50 -30.94 -42.09
CA TYR A 46 -9.59 -30.24 -41.44
C TYR A 46 -9.03 -29.06 -40.64
N LEU A 47 -9.65 -27.89 -40.80
CA LEU A 47 -9.40 -26.72 -39.96
C LEU A 47 -10.40 -26.75 -38.80
N ILE A 48 -9.91 -26.91 -37.59
CA ILE A 48 -10.72 -26.78 -36.38
C ILE A 48 -10.61 -25.34 -35.91
N VAL A 49 -11.76 -24.67 -35.87
CA VAL A 49 -11.91 -23.32 -35.34
C VAL A 49 -12.90 -23.36 -34.19
N ASP A 50 -12.58 -22.64 -33.14
CA ASP A 50 -13.52 -22.35 -32.07
C ASP A 50 -14.63 -21.44 -32.62
N GLU A 51 -15.89 -21.87 -32.52
CA GLU A 51 -17.05 -21.11 -33.01
C GLU A 51 -17.76 -20.36 -31.87
N LYS A 52 -18.01 -19.07 -32.08
CA LYS A 52 -18.81 -18.23 -31.17
C LYS A 52 -20.30 -18.52 -31.38
N THR A 53 -20.91 -19.36 -30.54
CA THR A 53 -22.37 -19.48 -30.46
C THR A 53 -22.89 -18.81 -29.18
N GLY A 54 -23.36 -17.57 -29.29
CA GLY A 54 -24.25 -16.93 -28.32
C GLY A 54 -23.61 -16.38 -27.05
N GLU A 55 -22.59 -17.02 -26.48
CA GLU A 55 -21.87 -16.51 -25.31
C GLU A 55 -20.35 -16.50 -25.57
N ALA A 56 -19.66 -15.53 -24.97
CA ALA A 56 -18.20 -15.46 -25.02
C ALA A 56 -17.58 -16.75 -24.45
N LEU A 57 -16.33 -17.05 -24.80
CA LEU A 57 -15.57 -18.01 -23.99
C LEU A 57 -15.58 -17.58 -22.52
N GLY A 58 -15.42 -18.53 -21.59
CA GLY A 58 -15.41 -18.21 -20.17
C GLY A 58 -14.32 -17.19 -19.83
N ASN A 59 -14.51 -16.44 -18.74
CA ASN A 59 -13.44 -15.64 -18.16
C ASN A 59 -12.20 -16.55 -18.01
N ASN A 60 -11.08 -16.13 -18.61
CA ASN A 60 -9.77 -16.82 -18.63
C ASN A 60 -9.47 -17.75 -19.83
N ASP A 61 -10.30 -17.79 -20.88
CA ASP A 61 -10.06 -18.63 -22.06
C ASP A 61 -9.45 -17.86 -23.25
N ALA A 62 -8.62 -18.54 -24.06
CA ALA A 62 -8.05 -18.02 -25.30
C ALA A 62 -8.39 -18.92 -26.50
N TYR A 63 -8.84 -18.29 -27.59
CA TYR A 63 -9.21 -18.97 -28.83
C TYR A 63 -8.00 -19.62 -29.49
N SER A 64 -8.26 -20.74 -30.13
CA SER A 64 -7.27 -21.49 -30.88
C SER A 64 -7.69 -21.80 -32.32
N ALA A 65 -6.72 -22.03 -33.19
CA ALA A 65 -6.96 -22.53 -34.54
C ALA A 65 -5.92 -23.61 -34.90
N TYR A 66 -6.38 -24.76 -35.39
CA TYR A 66 -5.50 -25.88 -35.75
C TYR A 66 -5.89 -26.50 -37.08
N ILE A 67 -4.89 -26.91 -37.86
CA ILE A 67 -5.08 -27.77 -39.03
C ILE A 67 -4.70 -29.20 -38.64
N MET A 68 -5.60 -30.14 -38.90
CA MET A 68 -5.43 -31.55 -38.58
C MET A 68 -5.56 -32.40 -39.83
N GLN A 69 -4.61 -33.33 -40.05
CA GLN A 69 -4.76 -34.38 -41.05
C GLN A 69 -5.49 -35.56 -40.40
N VAL A 70 -6.67 -35.90 -40.90
CA VAL A 70 -7.50 -37.00 -40.42
C VAL A 70 -7.41 -38.16 -41.41
N VAL A 71 -6.79 -39.25 -40.98
CA VAL A 71 -6.73 -40.56 -41.68
C VAL A 71 -7.20 -41.72 -40.79
N GLY A 72 -7.71 -41.38 -39.59
CA GLY A 72 -8.14 -42.25 -38.49
C GLY A 72 -8.51 -41.37 -37.28
N ASP A 73 -8.78 -41.96 -36.11
CA ASP A 73 -9.06 -41.19 -34.89
C ASP A 73 -7.87 -40.31 -34.51
N VAL A 74 -8.10 -39.00 -34.33
CA VAL A 74 -7.08 -38.03 -33.91
C VAL A 74 -7.59 -37.29 -32.67
N THR A 75 -6.75 -37.23 -31.63
CA THR A 75 -7.00 -36.42 -30.43
C THR A 75 -6.02 -35.24 -30.43
N VAL A 76 -6.53 -34.04 -30.19
CA VAL A 76 -5.73 -32.81 -30.10
C VAL A 76 -6.14 -32.06 -28.84
N ASP A 77 -5.17 -31.73 -28.01
CA ASP A 77 -5.38 -30.81 -26.90
C ASP A 77 -5.29 -29.37 -27.40
N PRO A 78 -6.22 -28.47 -27.03
CA PRO A 78 -6.04 -27.06 -27.28
C PRO A 78 -4.76 -26.56 -26.59
N LYS A 79 -3.89 -25.89 -27.34
CA LYS A 79 -2.58 -25.38 -26.89
C LYS A 79 -2.56 -23.86 -26.70
N SER A 80 -3.67 -23.21 -26.35
CA SER A 80 -3.60 -21.80 -25.95
C SER A 80 -3.17 -21.70 -24.49
N LYS A 81 -2.05 -21.03 -24.22
CA LYS A 81 -1.68 -20.63 -22.86
C LYS A 81 -2.25 -19.24 -22.58
N THR A 82 -2.78 -19.03 -21.38
CA THR A 82 -3.42 -17.77 -21.02
C THR A 82 -2.46 -16.88 -20.23
N PRO A 83 -2.50 -15.55 -20.46
CA PRO A 83 -1.80 -14.58 -19.63
C PRO A 83 -2.19 -14.65 -18.16
N THR A 84 -1.27 -14.22 -17.30
CA THR A 84 -1.51 -14.02 -15.86
C THR A 84 -1.15 -12.60 -15.45
N VAL A 85 -1.65 -12.18 -14.28
CA VAL A 85 -1.27 -10.90 -13.68
C VAL A 85 -0.95 -11.09 -12.21
N LYS A 86 0.10 -10.41 -11.75
CA LYS A 86 0.50 -10.32 -10.34
C LYS A 86 0.58 -8.86 -9.94
N LYS A 87 0.18 -8.55 -8.72
CA LYS A 87 0.39 -7.29 -8.05
C LYS A 87 1.24 -7.51 -6.81
N GLU A 88 2.12 -6.55 -6.56
CA GLU A 88 2.93 -6.48 -5.36
C GLU A 88 2.92 -5.04 -4.85
N VAL A 89 3.08 -4.89 -3.55
CA VAL A 89 3.33 -3.61 -2.86
C VAL A 89 4.73 -3.62 -2.29
N GLN A 90 5.41 -2.48 -2.34
CA GLN A 90 6.75 -2.32 -1.79
C GLN A 90 6.70 -1.96 -0.32
N ASP A 91 7.66 -2.52 0.42
CA ASP A 91 7.87 -2.30 1.83
C ASP A 91 9.37 -2.14 2.14
N GLU A 92 9.69 -1.70 3.35
CA GLU A 92 11.04 -1.67 3.88
C GLU A 92 11.60 -3.10 3.96
N THR A 93 12.83 -3.28 3.48
CA THR A 93 13.46 -4.62 3.43
C THR A 93 13.55 -5.33 4.79
N GLY A 94 13.53 -4.57 5.89
CA GLY A 94 13.58 -5.08 7.27
C GLY A 94 12.25 -5.59 7.80
N ASP A 95 11.13 -5.08 7.28
CA ASP A 95 9.77 -5.29 7.81
C ASP A 95 8.80 -5.88 6.77
N LYS A 96 9.28 -6.13 5.53
CA LYS A 96 8.54 -6.74 4.42
C LYS A 96 7.66 -7.95 4.79
N ASP A 97 6.66 -8.19 3.95
CA ASP A 97 5.80 -9.39 3.96
C ASP A 97 6.60 -10.66 4.31
N THR A 98 6.18 -11.32 5.39
CA THR A 98 6.90 -12.47 5.97
C THR A 98 6.98 -13.69 5.04
N GLU A 99 6.10 -13.77 4.03
CA GLU A 99 6.13 -14.84 3.01
C GLU A 99 6.91 -14.40 1.75
N SER A 100 7.28 -13.12 1.64
CA SER A 100 8.02 -12.61 0.49
C SER A 100 9.50 -13.03 0.48
N GLN A 101 9.93 -13.53 -0.68
CA GLN A 101 11.32 -13.84 -0.97
C GLN A 101 12.05 -12.71 -1.73
N ASP A 102 11.36 -11.62 -2.06
CA ASP A 102 11.93 -10.48 -2.76
C ASP A 102 12.86 -9.69 -1.84
N GLN A 103 14.02 -9.25 -2.35
CA GLN A 103 15.06 -8.59 -1.54
C GLN A 103 14.85 -7.07 -1.43
N GLU A 104 13.99 -6.49 -2.25
CA GLU A 104 13.67 -5.07 -2.30
C GLU A 104 12.33 -4.74 -1.63
N GLY A 105 11.77 -5.71 -0.89
CA GLY A 105 10.56 -5.54 -0.10
C GLY A 105 9.25 -5.68 -0.87
N TRP A 106 9.26 -6.21 -2.10
CA TRP A 106 8.01 -6.46 -2.84
C TRP A 106 7.25 -7.65 -2.26
N GLY A 107 5.99 -7.47 -1.90
CA GLY A 107 5.17 -8.52 -1.29
C GLY A 107 3.67 -8.38 -1.59
N ASN A 108 2.87 -9.24 -0.98
CA ASN A 108 1.41 -9.13 -1.03
C ASN A 108 0.87 -8.20 0.07
N THR A 109 1.68 -7.96 1.10
CA THR A 109 1.40 -7.02 2.17
C THR A 109 2.57 -6.06 2.39
N ALA A 110 2.27 -4.87 2.89
CA ALA A 110 3.23 -3.89 3.40
C ALA A 110 2.61 -3.15 4.58
N ASP A 111 3.40 -2.36 5.31
CA ASP A 111 2.89 -1.30 6.17
C ASP A 111 3.53 0.04 5.87
N HIS A 112 2.73 1.11 6.02
CA HIS A 112 3.14 2.48 5.70
C HIS A 112 2.41 3.48 6.60
N ALA A 113 3.04 4.62 6.87
CA ALA A 113 2.34 5.73 7.50
C ALA A 113 1.28 6.33 6.56
N VAL A 114 0.24 6.94 7.12
CA VAL A 114 -0.69 7.76 6.34
C VAL A 114 0.08 8.95 5.74
N GLY A 115 -0.14 9.23 4.46
CA GLY A 115 0.54 10.30 3.73
C GLY A 115 1.96 9.97 3.26
N GLU A 116 2.49 8.79 3.60
CA GLU A 116 3.77 8.30 3.07
C GLU A 116 3.58 7.66 1.69
N SER A 117 4.41 8.07 0.74
CA SER A 117 4.41 7.53 -0.61
C SER A 117 5.14 6.18 -0.66
N PHE A 118 4.49 5.19 -1.23
CA PHE A 118 5.03 3.86 -1.50
C PHE A 118 4.64 3.40 -2.90
N ASN A 119 5.23 2.27 -3.35
CA ASN A 119 5.07 1.81 -4.72
C ASN A 119 4.26 0.52 -4.81
N PHE A 120 3.49 0.39 -5.89
CA PHE A 120 2.91 -0.86 -6.37
C PHE A 120 3.60 -1.31 -7.65
N ARG A 121 3.70 -2.63 -7.86
CA ARG A 121 4.18 -3.27 -9.08
C ARG A 121 3.10 -4.17 -9.65
N LEU A 122 2.67 -3.90 -10.88
CA LEU A 122 1.78 -4.76 -11.66
C LEU A 122 2.63 -5.51 -12.68
N ALA A 123 2.51 -6.83 -12.75
CA ALA A 123 3.26 -7.66 -13.69
C ALA A 123 2.31 -8.57 -14.47
N ALA A 124 2.08 -8.26 -15.74
CA ALA A 124 1.41 -9.15 -16.66
C ALA A 124 2.42 -10.09 -17.31
N THR A 125 2.10 -11.39 -17.34
CA THR A 125 2.92 -12.41 -17.96
C THR A 125 2.17 -13.00 -19.14
N ILE A 126 2.64 -12.72 -20.35
CA ILE A 126 2.10 -13.26 -21.59
C ILE A 126 2.97 -14.47 -21.96
N PRO A 127 2.41 -15.69 -21.93
CA PRO A 127 3.21 -16.89 -22.18
C PRO A 127 3.73 -16.91 -23.62
N GLY A 128 4.91 -17.51 -23.80
CA GLY A 128 5.39 -17.89 -25.13
C GLY A 128 4.42 -18.90 -25.75
N ASP A 129 3.76 -18.51 -26.83
CA ASP A 129 2.77 -19.30 -27.55
C ASP A 129 2.99 -19.11 -29.06
N ALA A 130 3.05 -20.21 -29.81
CA ALA A 130 3.12 -20.18 -31.26
C ALA A 130 1.95 -19.40 -31.88
N ASN A 131 0.79 -19.38 -31.21
CA ASN A 131 -0.40 -18.63 -31.62
C ASN A 131 -0.26 -17.12 -31.42
N PHE A 132 0.68 -16.63 -30.61
CA PHE A 132 0.95 -15.19 -30.48
C PHE A 132 1.24 -14.55 -31.85
N LYS A 133 1.90 -15.31 -32.75
CA LYS A 133 2.19 -14.87 -34.12
C LYS A 133 0.94 -14.71 -34.99
N ALA A 134 -0.15 -15.39 -34.66
CA ALA A 134 -1.40 -15.33 -35.41
C ALA A 134 -2.21 -14.05 -35.13
N TYR A 135 -1.95 -13.36 -34.02
CA TYR A 135 -2.55 -12.06 -33.74
C TYR A 135 -1.96 -11.00 -34.67
N GLU A 136 -2.78 -10.15 -35.29
CA GLU A 136 -2.29 -9.00 -36.05
C GLU A 136 -1.80 -7.90 -35.10
N SER A 137 -2.58 -7.66 -34.05
CA SER A 137 -2.26 -6.78 -32.90
C SER A 137 -2.49 -7.51 -31.58
N TYR A 138 -1.75 -7.16 -30.53
CA TYR A 138 -1.92 -7.76 -29.21
C TYR A 138 -2.06 -6.69 -28.13
N LYS A 139 -3.30 -6.40 -27.74
CA LYS A 139 -3.64 -5.40 -26.73
C LYS A 139 -3.49 -5.98 -25.33
N VAL A 140 -3.00 -5.15 -24.41
CA VAL A 140 -2.95 -5.46 -22.97
C VAL A 140 -3.47 -4.27 -22.18
N VAL A 141 -4.37 -4.51 -21.22
CA VAL A 141 -4.97 -3.51 -20.34
C VAL A 141 -4.88 -3.98 -18.90
N PHE A 142 -4.13 -3.26 -18.07
CA PHE A 142 -4.22 -3.41 -16.62
C PHE A 142 -5.45 -2.65 -16.12
N ASN A 143 -6.30 -3.31 -15.34
CA ASN A 143 -7.41 -2.72 -14.63
C ASN A 143 -7.10 -2.75 -13.14
N ASP A 144 -6.82 -1.59 -12.57
CA ASP A 144 -6.36 -1.44 -11.19
C ASP A 144 -7.46 -0.79 -10.35
N THR A 145 -7.78 -1.37 -9.19
CA THR A 145 -8.86 -0.93 -8.31
C THR A 145 -8.36 -0.75 -6.88
N MET A 146 -8.37 0.49 -6.41
CA MET A 146 -7.93 0.92 -5.09
C MET A 146 -9.14 1.11 -4.16
N SER A 147 -9.02 0.67 -2.91
CA SER A 147 -9.96 1.05 -1.85
C SER A 147 -9.99 2.57 -1.66
N LYS A 148 -11.05 3.09 -1.03
CA LYS A 148 -11.16 4.53 -0.71
C LYS A 148 -9.97 5.11 0.05
N SER A 149 -9.23 4.26 0.77
CA SER A 149 -8.09 4.62 1.59
C SER A 149 -6.76 4.81 0.86
N ILE A 150 -6.70 4.52 -0.44
CA ILE A 150 -5.46 4.65 -1.22
C ILE A 150 -5.65 5.73 -2.28
N THR A 151 -4.69 6.65 -2.33
CA THR A 151 -4.63 7.71 -3.34
C THR A 151 -3.49 7.41 -4.30
N PHE A 152 -3.81 7.32 -5.59
CA PHE A 152 -2.81 7.24 -6.66
C PHE A 152 -2.06 8.57 -6.80
N GLU A 153 -0.75 8.52 -6.99
CA GLU A 153 0.08 9.71 -7.23
C GLU A 153 0.52 9.78 -8.70
N LYS A 154 1.34 8.83 -9.14
CA LYS A 154 1.95 8.85 -10.48
C LYS A 154 2.44 7.49 -10.94
N ILE A 155 2.53 7.31 -12.26
CA ILE A 155 3.28 6.20 -12.85
C ILE A 155 4.77 6.51 -12.74
N ASN A 156 5.54 5.57 -12.21
CA ASN A 156 7.00 5.68 -12.12
C ASN A 156 7.68 5.08 -13.34
N SER A 157 7.24 3.89 -13.79
CA SER A 157 7.77 3.25 -14.99
C SER A 157 6.80 2.25 -15.61
N VAL A 158 6.94 2.06 -16.92
CA VAL A 158 6.33 0.96 -17.66
C VAL A 158 7.44 0.26 -18.42
N LYS A 159 7.63 -1.04 -18.16
CA LYS A 159 8.70 -1.85 -18.73
C LYS A 159 8.11 -3.04 -19.47
N VAL A 160 8.69 -3.38 -20.62
CA VAL A 160 8.41 -4.61 -21.35
C VAL A 160 9.69 -5.42 -21.39
N LYS A 161 9.61 -6.67 -20.96
CA LYS A 161 10.72 -7.63 -21.00
C LYS A 161 10.38 -8.77 -21.96
N TYR A 162 11.35 -9.14 -22.78
CA TYR A 162 11.29 -10.33 -23.62
C TYR A 162 12.70 -10.93 -23.73
N GLY A 163 12.84 -12.20 -23.30
CA GLY A 163 14.15 -12.80 -23.07
C GLY A 163 14.97 -11.99 -22.05
N ASP A 164 16.23 -11.73 -22.37
CA ASP A 164 17.14 -10.93 -21.51
C ASP A 164 16.99 -9.42 -21.71
N THR A 165 16.24 -8.99 -22.72
CA THR A 165 16.08 -7.56 -23.04
C THR A 165 14.90 -6.99 -22.27
N THR A 166 15.14 -5.90 -21.55
CA THR A 166 14.10 -5.09 -20.90
C THR A 166 14.13 -3.68 -21.47
N LEU A 167 12.97 -3.19 -21.90
CA LEU A 167 12.77 -1.86 -22.45
C LEU A 167 11.85 -1.06 -21.53
N THR A 168 12.26 0.15 -21.17
CA THR A 168 11.36 1.12 -20.53
C THR A 168 10.61 1.87 -21.64
N LEU A 169 9.28 1.86 -21.58
CA LEU A 169 8.45 2.60 -22.53
C LEU A 169 8.43 4.08 -22.16
N ALA A 170 8.48 4.94 -23.17
CA ALA A 170 8.15 6.35 -23.02
C ALA A 170 6.63 6.54 -22.87
N ASP A 171 6.20 7.72 -22.39
CA ASP A 171 4.79 8.04 -22.12
C ASP A 171 3.86 7.86 -23.32
N ASN A 172 4.37 7.97 -24.57
CA ASN A 172 3.58 7.74 -25.78
C ASN A 172 3.44 6.26 -26.17
N GLY A 173 4.12 5.35 -25.45
CA GLY A 173 4.05 3.91 -25.65
C GLY A 173 2.85 3.24 -24.96
N TYR A 174 2.11 3.97 -24.14
CA TYR A 174 0.91 3.51 -23.45
C TYR A 174 -0.09 4.67 -23.25
N THR A 175 -1.32 4.33 -22.88
CA THR A 175 -2.32 5.31 -22.43
C THR A 175 -2.79 4.94 -21.03
N LYS A 176 -3.07 5.93 -20.19
CA LYS A 176 -3.65 5.72 -18.87
C LYS A 176 -4.91 6.56 -18.67
N THR A 177 -5.79 6.12 -17.77
CA THR A 177 -6.88 6.94 -17.25
C THR A 177 -6.52 7.48 -15.87
N ASP A 178 -7.11 8.61 -15.47
CA ASP A 178 -7.07 9.02 -14.08
C ASP A 178 -8.00 8.14 -13.23
N PRO A 179 -7.73 7.97 -11.92
CA PRO A 179 -8.61 7.21 -11.03
C PRO A 179 -10.01 7.82 -10.94
N VAL A 180 -11.01 7.03 -11.28
CA VAL A 180 -12.44 7.40 -11.20
C VAL A 180 -13.20 6.44 -10.29
N ALA A 181 -14.35 6.85 -9.76
CA ALA A 181 -15.17 5.99 -8.92
C ALA A 181 -15.59 4.71 -9.67
N VAL A 182 -15.54 3.56 -9.00
CA VAL A 182 -15.97 2.28 -9.57
C VAL A 182 -17.49 2.29 -9.78
N LEU A 183 -17.94 2.01 -11.00
CA LEU A 183 -19.36 2.05 -11.34
C LEU A 183 -20.15 1.01 -10.53
N GLY A 184 -21.18 1.47 -9.83
CA GLY A 184 -22.04 0.61 -9.00
C GLY A 184 -21.49 0.31 -7.60
N ALA A 185 -20.26 0.73 -7.28
CA ALA A 185 -19.70 0.62 -5.94
C ALA A 185 -20.11 1.82 -5.06
N THR A 186 -20.39 1.56 -3.78
CA THR A 186 -20.73 2.59 -2.77
C THR A 186 -19.69 2.72 -1.67
N ASP A 187 -18.61 1.94 -1.75
CA ASP A 187 -17.52 1.87 -0.77
C ASP A 187 -16.44 2.96 -0.97
N GLY A 188 -16.61 3.82 -1.99
CA GLY A 188 -15.68 4.88 -2.34
C GLY A 188 -14.44 4.40 -3.11
N SER A 189 -14.40 3.14 -3.54
CA SER A 189 -13.32 2.61 -4.37
C SER A 189 -13.16 3.37 -5.69
N LYS A 190 -11.91 3.42 -6.17
CA LYS A 190 -11.55 4.07 -7.43
C LYS A 190 -10.79 3.09 -8.32
N ALA A 191 -11.01 3.18 -9.62
CA ALA A 191 -10.29 2.38 -10.60
C ALA A 191 -9.62 3.25 -11.67
N TRP A 192 -8.51 2.76 -12.19
CA TRP A 192 -7.80 3.33 -13.32
C TRP A 192 -7.26 2.22 -14.22
N THR A 193 -6.87 2.58 -15.44
CA THR A 193 -6.35 1.61 -16.41
C THR A 193 -5.03 2.05 -17.00
N LEU A 194 -4.19 1.08 -17.36
CA LEU A 194 -3.03 1.28 -18.24
C LEU A 194 -3.17 0.37 -19.45
N THR A 195 -3.20 0.97 -20.64
CA THR A 195 -3.35 0.25 -21.90
C THR A 195 -2.08 0.35 -22.73
N ILE A 196 -1.54 -0.80 -23.13
CA ILE A 196 -0.65 -0.91 -24.28
C ILE A 196 -1.50 -1.39 -25.45
N ALA A 197 -1.71 -0.50 -26.42
CA ALA A 197 -2.64 -0.77 -27.53
C ALA A 197 -2.19 -1.96 -28.39
N ASP A 198 -0.88 -2.15 -28.56
CA ASP A 198 -0.32 -3.23 -29.36
C ASP A 198 1.12 -3.57 -28.94
N LEU A 199 1.28 -4.66 -28.19
CA LEU A 199 2.60 -5.16 -27.77
C LEU A 199 3.52 -5.48 -28.95
N LYS A 200 2.97 -5.82 -30.13
CA LYS A 200 3.77 -6.15 -31.31
C LYS A 200 4.45 -4.94 -31.94
N LYS A 201 4.03 -3.72 -31.57
CA LYS A 201 4.59 -2.45 -32.05
C LYS A 201 5.63 -1.85 -31.10
N VAL A 202 5.92 -2.52 -29.97
CA VAL A 202 7.00 -2.09 -29.08
C VAL A 202 8.34 -2.24 -29.81
N THR A 203 8.92 -1.10 -30.19
CA THR A 203 10.20 -1.04 -30.90
C THR A 203 11.35 -1.48 -30.00
N GLY A 204 12.31 -2.23 -30.54
CA GLY A 204 13.46 -2.76 -29.79
C GLY A 204 13.41 -4.28 -29.59
N PHE A 205 12.28 -4.91 -29.90
CA PHE A 205 12.17 -6.35 -30.10
C PHE A 205 12.06 -6.67 -31.60
N SER A 206 12.67 -7.79 -32.02
CA SER A 206 12.43 -8.31 -33.37
C SER A 206 11.01 -8.86 -33.46
N ALA A 207 10.25 -8.41 -34.46
CA ALA A 207 8.89 -8.90 -34.71
C ALA A 207 8.85 -10.43 -34.94
N GLU A 208 9.93 -11.02 -35.46
CA GLU A 208 10.03 -12.46 -35.69
C GLU A 208 10.26 -13.26 -34.39
N ALA A 209 10.82 -12.60 -33.38
CA ALA A 209 11.16 -13.17 -32.08
C ALA A 209 9.96 -13.16 -31.11
N LEU A 210 9.16 -12.09 -31.08
CA LEU A 210 8.03 -11.98 -30.17
C LEU A 210 7.09 -13.19 -30.25
N GLY A 211 6.68 -13.69 -29.08
CA GLY A 211 5.81 -14.86 -28.91
C GLY A 211 6.50 -16.21 -28.83
N THR A 212 7.82 -16.32 -29.11
CA THR A 212 8.54 -17.60 -28.91
C THR A 212 8.93 -17.87 -27.46
N GLN A 213 8.94 -16.82 -26.64
CA GLN A 213 9.25 -16.84 -25.22
C GLN A 213 8.24 -15.94 -24.50
N GLU A 214 8.24 -16.03 -23.18
CA GLU A 214 7.42 -15.19 -22.32
C GLU A 214 7.73 -13.70 -22.53
N ILE A 215 6.67 -12.89 -22.52
CA ILE A 215 6.74 -11.43 -22.49
C ILE A 215 6.20 -11.00 -21.12
N THR A 216 6.97 -10.21 -20.38
CA THR A 216 6.50 -9.58 -19.15
C THR A 216 6.26 -8.10 -19.40
N VAL A 217 5.10 -7.59 -18.99
CA VAL A 217 4.84 -6.16 -18.91
C VAL A 217 4.76 -5.78 -17.44
N ALA A 218 5.62 -4.87 -16.99
CA ALA A 218 5.67 -4.40 -15.62
C ALA A 218 5.30 -2.92 -15.54
N VAL A 219 4.39 -2.55 -14.64
CA VAL A 219 4.03 -1.16 -14.32
C VAL A 219 4.37 -0.92 -12.87
N GLU A 220 5.21 0.06 -12.60
CA GLU A 220 5.49 0.54 -11.25
C GLU A 220 4.88 1.93 -11.08
N TYR A 221 4.13 2.16 -9.99
CA TYR A 221 3.49 3.44 -9.72
C TYR A 221 3.47 3.75 -8.23
N ALA A 222 3.46 5.04 -7.90
CA ALA A 222 3.42 5.55 -6.54
C ALA A 222 1.98 5.84 -6.09
N ALA A 223 1.73 5.63 -4.81
CA ALA A 223 0.49 5.90 -4.11
C ALA A 223 0.79 6.15 -2.62
N HIS A 224 -0.21 6.65 -1.88
CA HIS A 224 -0.14 6.73 -0.42
C HIS A 224 -1.47 6.33 0.23
N LEU A 225 -1.40 5.96 1.52
CA LEU A 225 -2.57 5.83 2.36
C LEU A 225 -3.09 7.24 2.71
N ASN A 226 -4.37 7.49 2.48
CA ASN A 226 -5.01 8.77 2.77
C ASN A 226 -5.77 8.72 4.10
N ASN A 227 -6.53 9.77 4.40
CA ASN A 227 -7.27 9.84 5.65
C ASN A 227 -8.37 8.77 5.80
N ASP A 228 -8.79 8.05 4.77
CA ASP A 228 -9.75 6.94 4.91
C ASP A 228 -9.10 5.62 5.34
N ALA A 229 -7.78 5.59 5.56
CA ALA A 229 -7.04 4.39 5.95
C ALA A 229 -7.60 3.70 7.20
N ALA A 230 -7.80 2.39 7.07
CA ALA A 230 -8.01 1.52 8.21
C ALA A 230 -6.69 1.40 8.97
N VAL A 231 -6.76 1.56 10.29
CA VAL A 231 -5.61 1.50 11.20
C VAL A 231 -5.88 0.53 12.34
N THR A 232 -4.84 -0.14 12.85
CA THR A 232 -4.98 -1.12 13.92
C THR A 232 -3.90 -1.01 14.99
N ASN A 233 -4.22 -1.45 16.20
CA ASN A 233 -3.26 -1.81 17.24
C ASN A 233 -3.60 -3.17 17.86
N THR A 234 -4.40 -3.95 17.12
CA THR A 234 -4.93 -5.24 17.53
C THR A 234 -4.18 -6.34 16.79
N ASP A 235 -3.61 -7.28 17.54
CA ASP A 235 -3.01 -8.51 17.01
C ASP A 235 -4.04 -9.36 16.26
N GLY A 236 -3.63 -9.94 15.12
CA GLY A 236 -4.49 -10.75 14.26
C GLY A 236 -5.50 -9.97 13.43
N ALA A 237 -5.38 -8.64 13.36
CA ALA A 237 -6.29 -7.81 12.58
C ALA A 237 -6.12 -7.98 11.06
N THR A 238 -7.24 -7.81 10.35
CA THR A 238 -7.30 -7.63 8.90
C THR A 238 -7.37 -6.14 8.56
N THR A 239 -7.05 -5.77 7.31
CA THR A 239 -7.14 -4.40 6.81
C THR A 239 -8.01 -4.33 5.56
N THR A 240 -8.72 -3.20 5.40
CA THR A 240 -9.50 -2.87 4.20
C THR A 240 -8.74 -1.97 3.23
N ASN A 241 -7.48 -1.63 3.53
CA ASN A 241 -6.61 -0.88 2.63
C ASN A 241 -6.11 -1.83 1.54
N LYS A 242 -6.98 -2.09 0.58
CA LYS A 242 -6.81 -3.11 -0.45
C LYS A 242 -6.56 -2.43 -1.79
N ASN A 243 -5.70 -3.05 -2.57
CA ASN A 243 -5.50 -2.66 -3.96
C ASN A 243 -5.48 -3.91 -4.86
N GLY A 244 -6.35 -3.94 -5.87
CA GLY A 244 -6.52 -5.08 -6.77
C GLY A 244 -6.05 -4.78 -8.18
N VAL A 245 -5.71 -5.80 -8.96
CA VAL A 245 -5.49 -5.71 -10.41
C VAL A 245 -6.10 -6.89 -11.14
N SER A 246 -6.65 -6.65 -12.32
CA SER A 246 -6.92 -7.67 -13.33
C SER A 246 -6.32 -7.25 -14.68
N LEU A 247 -6.29 -8.17 -15.63
CA LEU A 247 -5.74 -7.94 -16.96
C LEU A 247 -6.76 -8.31 -18.02
N ASP A 248 -6.95 -7.39 -18.97
CA ASP A 248 -7.63 -7.68 -20.23
C ASP A 248 -6.60 -7.82 -21.34
N TYR A 249 -6.76 -8.83 -22.17
CA TYR A 249 -5.81 -9.12 -23.24
C TYR A 249 -6.51 -9.61 -24.51
N SER A 250 -5.86 -9.40 -25.66
CA SER A 250 -6.35 -9.98 -26.93
C SER A 250 -6.37 -11.51 -26.83
N ASN A 251 -7.57 -12.12 -26.90
CA ASN A 251 -7.73 -13.57 -26.79
C ASN A 251 -8.20 -14.25 -28.07
N ASN A 252 -8.55 -13.49 -29.12
CA ASN A 252 -9.02 -14.03 -30.39
C ASN A 252 -8.11 -13.67 -31.60
N PRO A 253 -7.18 -14.54 -32.01
CA PRO A 253 -6.36 -14.28 -33.18
C PRO A 253 -7.15 -14.40 -34.49
N ASN A 254 -8.32 -15.05 -34.48
CA ASN A 254 -9.13 -15.24 -35.69
C ASN A 254 -9.69 -13.93 -36.25
N VAL A 255 -9.75 -12.86 -35.48
CA VAL A 255 -10.18 -11.53 -35.92
C VAL A 255 -9.07 -10.49 -35.79
N GLY A 256 -7.80 -10.93 -35.80
CA GLY A 256 -6.64 -10.04 -35.72
C GLY A 256 -6.32 -9.53 -34.31
N GLY A 257 -6.99 -10.05 -33.27
CA GLY A 257 -6.84 -9.62 -31.88
C GLY A 257 -7.79 -8.50 -31.44
N GLU A 258 -8.71 -8.08 -32.32
CA GLU A 258 -9.74 -7.08 -32.06
C GLU A 258 -11.03 -7.69 -31.47
N GLY A 259 -11.87 -6.88 -30.84
CA GLY A 259 -13.17 -7.31 -30.32
C GLY A 259 -13.12 -7.82 -28.88
N ASP A 260 -13.60 -9.04 -28.65
CA ASP A 260 -13.65 -9.64 -27.32
C ASP A 260 -12.23 -9.78 -26.73
N THR A 261 -12.10 -9.52 -25.43
CA THR A 261 -10.85 -9.69 -24.68
C THR A 261 -10.95 -10.88 -23.73
N GLY A 262 -9.84 -11.55 -23.51
CA GLY A 262 -9.68 -12.46 -22.38
C GLY A 262 -9.47 -11.66 -21.11
N HIS A 263 -9.91 -12.22 -19.98
CA HIS A 263 -9.85 -11.58 -18.68
C HIS A 263 -9.19 -12.52 -17.67
N THR A 264 -8.17 -12.04 -16.95
CA THR A 264 -7.57 -12.82 -15.87
C THR A 264 -8.39 -12.71 -14.58
N PRO A 265 -8.28 -13.69 -13.67
CA PRO A 265 -8.65 -13.46 -12.28
C PRO A 265 -7.93 -12.22 -11.72
N GLY A 266 -8.56 -11.59 -10.71
CA GLY A 266 -7.94 -10.48 -9.99
C GLY A 266 -6.84 -10.95 -9.05
N ASN A 267 -5.89 -10.06 -8.74
CA ASN A 267 -4.88 -10.25 -7.72
C ASN A 267 -4.85 -9.03 -6.79
N ASP A 268 -4.97 -9.28 -5.49
CA ASP A 268 -5.12 -8.25 -4.45
C ASP A 268 -3.89 -8.20 -3.53
N VAL A 269 -3.55 -6.99 -3.13
CA VAL A 269 -2.53 -6.70 -2.10
C VAL A 269 -3.09 -5.75 -1.04
N TYR A 270 -2.45 -5.71 0.13
CA TYR A 270 -2.98 -5.02 1.31
C TYR A 270 -1.92 -4.19 2.02
N VAL A 271 -2.31 -3.04 2.56
CA VAL A 271 -1.39 -2.13 3.26
C VAL A 271 -1.85 -1.90 4.70
N TYR A 272 -1.01 -2.18 5.67
CA TYR A 272 -1.29 -1.91 7.08
C TYR A 272 -0.85 -0.50 7.46
N SER A 273 -1.47 0.00 8.52
CA SER A 273 -1.04 1.21 9.21
C SER A 273 -1.55 1.13 10.65
N PHE A 274 -0.82 1.73 11.57
CA PHE A 274 -0.97 1.46 13.00
C PHE A 274 -1.43 2.67 13.78
N LYS A 275 -1.90 2.42 15.01
CA LYS A 275 -2.27 3.47 15.95
C LYS A 275 -1.70 3.18 17.34
N ILE A 276 -1.64 4.24 18.14
CA ILE A 276 -1.32 4.19 19.56
C ILE A 276 -2.37 4.99 20.33
N ASP A 277 -2.86 4.40 21.41
CA ASP A 277 -3.86 5.00 22.26
C ASP A 277 -3.17 5.65 23.46
N ASN A 278 -3.38 6.95 23.67
CA ASN A 278 -2.71 7.71 24.71
C ASN A 278 -3.74 8.45 25.55
N THR A 279 -3.63 8.32 26.88
CA THR A 279 -4.41 9.11 27.82
C THR A 279 -3.51 9.73 28.89
N LYS A 280 -3.72 11.01 29.14
CA LYS A 280 -3.01 11.82 30.11
C LYS A 280 -3.82 11.94 31.39
N TYR A 281 -3.14 11.79 32.52
CA TYR A 281 -3.72 11.88 33.85
C TYR A 281 -2.93 12.81 34.77
N ALA A 282 -3.64 13.35 35.76
CA ALA A 282 -3.12 14.10 36.89
C ALA A 282 -2.99 13.20 38.13
N GLY A 283 -1.78 13.04 38.66
CA GLY A 283 -1.47 12.33 39.91
C GLY A 283 -1.62 10.80 39.86
N LYS A 284 -2.66 10.27 39.22
CA LYS A 284 -2.92 8.83 39.10
C LYS A 284 -3.77 8.49 37.87
N ASN A 285 -3.52 7.32 37.28
CA ASN A 285 -4.32 6.76 36.20
C ASN A 285 -5.65 6.18 36.73
N GLU A 286 -6.63 7.06 36.92
CA GLU A 286 -7.99 6.68 37.32
C GLU A 286 -9.01 7.63 36.68
N ALA A 287 -10.24 7.15 36.50
CA ALA A 287 -11.34 7.95 35.97
C ALA A 287 -11.56 9.22 36.79
N GLY A 288 -11.75 10.35 36.10
CA GLY A 288 -11.89 11.68 36.69
C GLY A 288 -10.57 12.43 36.83
N ASN A 289 -9.42 11.76 36.71
CA ASN A 289 -8.10 12.39 36.73
C ASN A 289 -7.55 12.68 35.34
N GLU A 290 -8.33 12.52 34.28
CA GLU A 290 -7.90 12.86 32.92
C GLU A 290 -7.51 14.34 32.84
N LEU A 291 -6.33 14.60 32.29
CA LEU A 291 -5.67 15.90 32.30
C LEU A 291 -5.51 16.41 30.86
N ALA A 292 -6.23 17.48 30.54
CA ALA A 292 -6.17 18.14 29.24
C ALA A 292 -5.06 19.21 29.21
N GLY A 293 -4.66 19.61 28.00
CA GLY A 293 -3.77 20.76 27.77
C GLY A 293 -2.27 20.47 27.91
N ALA A 294 -1.87 19.25 28.30
CA ALA A 294 -0.49 18.78 28.19
C ALA A 294 -0.10 18.65 26.71
N GLY A 295 1.07 19.15 26.34
CA GLY A 295 1.62 19.09 24.98
C GLY A 295 2.65 17.98 24.83
N PHE A 296 2.60 17.28 23.70
CA PHE A 296 3.43 16.13 23.37
C PHE A 296 4.03 16.27 21.98
N THR A 297 5.25 15.77 21.80
CA THR A 297 5.84 15.56 20.47
C THR A 297 6.21 14.09 20.31
N LEU A 298 5.84 13.51 19.16
CA LEU A 298 6.26 12.17 18.75
C LEU A 298 7.49 12.29 17.85
N TYR A 299 8.59 11.66 18.22
CA TYR A 299 9.83 11.63 17.44
C TYR A 299 10.03 10.24 16.84
N LYS A 300 10.52 10.16 15.59
CA LYS A 300 11.14 8.93 15.08
C LYS A 300 12.36 8.61 15.97
N TYR A 301 12.55 7.34 16.29
CA TYR A 301 13.68 6.91 17.12
C TYR A 301 15.00 7.02 16.34
N ASP A 302 16.00 7.65 16.94
CA ASP A 302 17.36 7.76 16.39
C ASP A 302 18.38 7.66 17.54
N ASP A 303 19.06 6.52 17.66
CA ASP A 303 20.00 6.24 18.75
C ASP A 303 21.26 7.13 18.73
N THR A 304 21.51 7.81 17.61
CA THR A 304 22.63 8.75 17.46
C THR A 304 22.34 10.13 18.06
N LYS A 305 21.08 10.41 18.41
CA LYS A 305 20.62 11.70 18.94
C LYS A 305 20.40 11.65 20.45
N THR A 306 20.52 12.81 21.09
CA THR A 306 20.22 12.95 22.52
C THR A 306 18.80 12.51 22.84
N GLY A 307 18.65 11.63 23.82
CA GLY A 307 17.34 11.09 24.22
C GLY A 307 16.69 10.18 23.17
N SER A 308 17.46 9.73 22.17
CA SER A 308 17.00 8.93 21.05
C SER A 308 15.91 9.59 20.17
N LYS A 309 15.90 10.92 20.11
CA LYS A 309 14.89 11.73 19.38
C LYS A 309 15.45 12.18 18.04
N GLY A 310 15.00 11.55 16.96
CA GLY A 310 15.24 11.96 15.58
C GLY A 310 14.25 13.04 15.12
N ASP A 311 13.76 12.91 13.90
CA ASP A 311 12.80 13.85 13.33
C ASP A 311 11.43 13.77 14.04
N ALA A 312 10.84 14.93 14.31
CA ALA A 312 9.50 15.03 14.86
C ALA A 312 8.45 14.72 13.78
N VAL A 313 7.48 13.87 14.13
CA VAL A 313 6.35 13.56 13.25
C VAL A 313 5.41 14.77 13.20
N LYS A 314 5.09 15.24 12.00
CA LYS A 314 4.12 16.31 11.79
C LYS A 314 2.71 15.72 11.78
N LEU A 315 1.86 16.20 12.68
CA LEU A 315 0.55 15.63 12.93
C LEU A 315 -0.56 16.67 12.76
N ILE A 316 -1.73 16.22 12.32
CA ILE A 316 -2.97 16.98 12.23
C ILE A 316 -4.06 16.28 13.05
N TRP A 317 -4.95 17.05 13.67
CA TRP A 317 -6.12 16.51 14.37
C TRP A 317 -7.22 16.11 13.37
N ASP A 318 -7.61 14.84 13.40
CA ASP A 318 -8.79 14.35 12.70
C ASP A 318 -9.96 14.19 13.68
N SER A 319 -10.92 15.12 13.61
CA SER A 319 -12.12 15.12 14.44
C SER A 319 -13.06 13.95 14.13
N THR A 320 -13.00 13.35 12.95
CA THR A 320 -13.84 12.20 12.57
C THR A 320 -13.35 10.92 13.24
N LYS A 321 -12.04 10.79 13.45
CA LYS A 321 -11.41 9.67 14.17
C LYS A 321 -11.14 9.95 15.64
N ASN A 322 -11.28 11.20 16.06
CA ASN A 322 -10.88 11.67 17.39
C ASN A 322 -9.42 11.31 17.73
N ALA A 323 -8.53 11.47 16.76
CA ALA A 323 -7.11 11.16 16.88
C ALA A 323 -6.26 12.14 16.06
N TYR A 324 -5.00 12.29 16.46
CA TYR A 324 -3.98 12.88 15.59
C TYR A 324 -3.52 11.86 14.56
N ARG A 325 -3.09 12.33 13.40
CA ARG A 325 -2.49 11.49 12.35
C ARG A 325 -1.43 12.26 11.58
N PRO A 326 -0.51 11.60 10.87
CA PRO A 326 0.37 12.29 9.94
C PRO A 326 -0.43 13.11 8.91
N ALA A 327 0.14 14.26 8.53
CA ALA A 327 -0.40 15.08 7.46
C ALA A 327 -0.05 14.47 6.10
N VAL A 328 -0.99 14.49 5.17
CA VAL A 328 -0.77 14.04 3.79
C VAL A 328 -0.10 15.18 3.01
N SER A 329 1.11 14.94 2.49
CA SER A 329 1.96 16.02 1.93
C SER A 329 1.38 16.69 0.69
N ASP A 330 0.54 15.99 -0.06
CA ASP A 330 -0.05 16.47 -1.30
C ASP A 330 -1.32 17.32 -1.07
N ASP A 331 -1.75 17.43 0.18
CA ASP A 331 -2.81 18.36 0.61
C ASP A 331 -2.17 19.62 1.21
N ALA A 332 -2.26 20.73 0.47
CA ALA A 332 -1.65 22.01 0.87
C ALA A 332 -2.26 22.59 2.17
N ASP A 333 -3.52 22.30 2.46
CA ASP A 333 -4.20 22.77 3.67
C ASP A 333 -3.73 21.96 4.89
N GLU A 334 -3.55 20.64 4.72
CA GLU A 334 -2.97 19.79 5.76
C GLU A 334 -1.51 20.14 6.05
N ALA A 335 -0.69 20.36 5.01
CA ALA A 335 0.72 20.71 5.17
C ALA A 335 0.91 22.00 5.98
N THR A 336 -0.02 22.94 5.87
CA THR A 336 -0.01 24.21 6.62
C THR A 336 -0.49 24.04 8.06
N SER A 337 -1.42 23.10 8.30
CA SER A 337 -2.03 22.85 9.61
C SER A 337 -1.25 21.85 10.46
N ALA A 338 -0.30 21.13 9.87
CA ALA A 338 0.48 20.11 10.55
C ALA A 338 1.39 20.71 11.62
N GLN A 339 1.38 20.10 12.81
CA GLN A 339 2.13 20.55 13.99
C GLN A 339 2.93 19.40 14.57
N THR A 340 4.09 19.72 15.16
CA THR A 340 4.92 18.73 15.87
C THR A 340 4.50 18.57 17.32
N GLU A 341 4.05 19.65 17.97
CA GLU A 341 3.46 19.59 19.31
C GLU A 341 1.94 19.39 19.20
N ILE A 342 1.46 18.25 19.69
CA ILE A 342 0.04 17.90 19.81
C ILE A 342 -0.41 18.04 21.27
N THR A 343 -1.70 18.24 21.51
CA THR A 343 -2.22 18.45 22.87
C THR A 343 -3.22 17.39 23.28
N SER A 344 -3.16 17.01 24.57
CA SER A 344 -4.21 16.24 25.24
C SER A 344 -5.53 17.01 25.24
N ARG A 345 -6.59 16.34 24.78
CA ARG A 345 -7.89 16.92 24.46
C ARG A 345 -8.65 17.35 25.71
N SER A 346 -9.52 18.36 25.56
CA SER A 346 -10.38 18.89 26.62
C SER A 346 -11.86 18.59 26.40
N GLU A 347 -12.23 18.12 25.22
CA GLU A 347 -13.62 17.82 24.86
C GLU A 347 -14.19 16.69 25.72
N ASP A 348 -15.50 16.78 25.98
CA ASP A 348 -16.20 15.73 26.72
C ASP A 348 -16.09 14.38 26.00
N GLY A 349 -15.90 13.30 26.76
CA GLY A 349 -15.57 11.96 26.25
C GLY A 349 -14.15 11.78 25.69
N GLN A 350 -13.41 12.87 25.43
CA GLN A 350 -12.04 12.86 24.92
C GLN A 350 -11.02 13.46 25.89
N LYS A 351 -11.46 13.97 27.04
CA LYS A 351 -10.59 14.60 28.04
C LYS A 351 -9.36 13.75 28.33
N GLY A 352 -8.18 14.38 28.25
CA GLY A 352 -6.89 13.75 28.47
C GLY A 352 -6.39 12.85 27.34
N LYS A 353 -7.22 12.50 26.34
CA LYS A 353 -6.79 11.64 25.22
C LYS A 353 -5.98 12.42 24.19
N PHE A 354 -5.07 11.75 23.51
CA PHE A 354 -4.29 12.27 22.38
C PHE A 354 -3.76 11.11 21.54
N ASN A 355 -4.69 10.25 21.12
CA ASN A 355 -4.36 9.09 20.28
C ASN A 355 -3.67 9.54 18.99
N ILE A 356 -2.73 8.73 18.51
CA ILE A 356 -2.04 8.96 17.23
C ILE A 356 -2.32 7.75 16.34
N SER A 357 -2.76 8.00 15.11
CA SER A 357 -3.19 7.00 14.13
C SER A 357 -2.46 7.19 12.82
N GLY A 358 -2.34 6.13 12.02
CA GLY A 358 -1.72 6.21 10.70
C GLY A 358 -0.19 6.19 10.76
N LEU A 359 0.38 5.49 11.74
CA LEU A 359 1.83 5.32 11.88
C LEU A 359 2.28 4.07 11.12
N ASP A 360 3.51 4.14 10.64
CA ASP A 360 4.27 3.01 10.12
C ASP A 360 4.76 2.09 11.28
N ALA A 361 5.20 0.88 10.98
CA ALA A 361 5.97 0.10 11.94
C ALA A 361 7.28 0.83 12.30
N GLY A 362 7.88 0.40 13.41
CA GLY A 362 9.15 0.93 13.88
C GLY A 362 9.08 1.57 15.27
N LYS A 363 10.13 2.35 15.58
CA LYS A 363 10.38 2.87 16.93
C LYS A 363 10.18 4.36 16.99
N TYR A 364 9.56 4.80 18.08
CA TYR A 364 9.27 6.20 18.35
C TYR A 364 9.55 6.57 19.81
N VAL A 365 9.75 7.86 20.05
CA VAL A 365 9.83 8.46 21.39
C VAL A 365 8.72 9.49 21.54
N LEU A 366 7.79 9.23 22.45
CA LEU A 366 6.74 10.16 22.83
C LEU A 366 7.22 10.99 24.03
N SER A 367 7.31 12.29 23.86
CA SER A 367 7.85 13.22 24.85
C SER A 367 6.82 14.27 25.24
N GLU A 368 6.65 14.52 26.54
CA GLU A 368 5.87 15.66 27.01
C GLU A 368 6.71 16.94 26.89
N THR A 369 6.35 17.79 25.93
CA THR A 369 7.07 19.04 25.64
C THR A 369 6.48 20.24 26.35
N LYS A 370 5.22 20.13 26.80
CA LYS A 370 4.53 21.17 27.57
C LYS A 370 3.73 20.56 28.71
N THR A 371 4.32 20.58 29.89
CA THR A 371 3.67 20.12 31.13
C THR A 371 2.64 21.16 31.62
N PRO A 372 1.43 20.74 32.01
CA PRO A 372 0.45 21.62 32.63
C PRO A 372 0.96 22.26 33.93
N GLU A 373 0.49 23.47 34.23
CA GLU A 373 0.89 24.21 35.42
C GLU A 373 0.59 23.43 36.71
N GLY A 374 1.55 23.45 37.66
CA GLY A 374 1.41 22.76 38.94
C GLY A 374 1.78 21.29 38.94
N TYR A 375 2.33 20.77 37.84
CA TYR A 375 2.76 19.38 37.67
C TYR A 375 4.23 19.27 37.26
N ASN A 376 4.84 18.09 37.45
CA ASN A 376 6.17 17.77 36.93
C ASN A 376 6.06 16.98 35.62
N THR A 377 6.97 17.24 34.69
CA THR A 377 7.03 16.58 33.39
C THR A 377 7.19 15.07 33.53
N VAL A 378 6.34 14.31 32.85
CA VAL A 378 6.47 12.84 32.78
C VAL A 378 7.67 12.44 31.92
N ALA A 379 8.34 11.35 32.30
CA ALA A 379 9.45 10.82 31.52
C ALA A 379 9.00 10.39 30.11
N ASP A 380 9.93 10.48 29.15
CA ASP A 380 9.69 10.04 27.77
C ASP A 380 9.24 8.56 27.72
N THR A 381 8.31 8.25 26.82
CA THR A 381 7.82 6.89 26.58
C THR A 381 8.35 6.40 25.25
N THR A 382 9.07 5.27 25.26
CA THR A 382 9.49 4.58 24.02
C THR A 382 8.37 3.68 23.53
N ILE A 383 8.07 3.81 22.25
CA ILE A 383 7.05 3.04 21.53
C ILE A 383 7.77 2.21 20.48
N GLU A 384 7.40 0.95 20.35
CA GLU A 384 7.97 0.01 19.38
C GLU A 384 6.80 -0.73 18.74
N ILE A 385 6.43 -0.34 17.52
CA ILE A 385 5.45 -1.05 16.70
C ILE A 385 6.23 -2.09 15.91
N LYS A 386 6.01 -3.37 16.22
CA LYS A 386 6.57 -4.50 15.49
C LYS A 386 5.44 -5.22 14.80
N ALA A 387 5.39 -5.08 13.49
CA ALA A 387 4.40 -5.72 12.65
C ALA A 387 5.04 -6.85 11.88
N GLU A 388 4.42 -8.02 11.96
CA GLU A 388 4.70 -9.13 11.06
C GLU A 388 3.42 -9.38 10.26
N HIS A 389 3.41 -9.01 8.97
CA HIS A 389 2.23 -9.13 8.12
C HIS A 389 2.44 -10.12 6.98
N LYS A 390 1.32 -10.67 6.51
CA LYS A 390 1.25 -11.58 5.35
C LYS A 390 -0.17 -11.72 4.81
N LEU A 391 -0.26 -12.30 3.62
CA LEU A 391 -1.52 -12.73 3.02
C LEU A 391 -1.66 -14.26 3.15
N ASN A 392 -2.58 -14.73 3.99
CA ASN A 392 -2.92 -16.16 4.06
C ASN A 392 -4.06 -16.44 3.09
N GLU A 393 -3.73 -17.00 1.93
CA GLU A 393 -4.66 -17.17 0.80
C GLU A 393 -5.29 -15.83 0.37
N THR A 394 -6.49 -15.51 0.87
CA THR A 394 -7.21 -14.27 0.56
C THR A 394 -7.42 -13.37 1.78
N VAL A 395 -6.87 -13.73 2.94
CA VAL A 395 -7.06 -13.00 4.20
C VAL A 395 -5.73 -12.39 4.67
N PRO A 396 -5.60 -11.05 4.66
CA PRO A 396 -4.42 -10.40 5.23
C PRO A 396 -4.46 -10.50 6.76
N THR A 397 -3.31 -10.77 7.37
CA THR A 397 -3.14 -10.80 8.82
C THR A 397 -1.89 -10.04 9.25
N VAL A 398 -1.95 -9.42 10.43
CA VAL A 398 -0.79 -8.81 11.09
C VAL A 398 -0.64 -9.35 12.52
N THR A 399 0.59 -9.65 12.92
CA THR A 399 0.97 -9.99 14.30
C THR A 399 1.69 -8.80 14.92
N LEU A 400 1.21 -8.37 16.09
CA LEU A 400 1.72 -7.23 16.87
C LEU A 400 2.24 -7.65 18.26
N THR A 401 2.30 -8.95 18.54
CA THR A 401 2.63 -9.51 19.86
C THR A 401 3.95 -8.99 20.47
N ASN A 402 4.91 -8.59 19.63
CA ASN A 402 6.20 -8.06 20.07
C ASN A 402 6.25 -6.53 20.22
N SER A 403 5.12 -5.85 19.97
CA SER A 403 5.00 -4.40 20.08
C SER A 403 4.94 -3.92 21.54
N LYS A 404 5.33 -2.67 21.77
CA LYS A 404 5.33 -2.01 23.10
C LYS A 404 4.80 -0.59 22.98
N GLY A 405 4.07 -0.16 24.00
CA GLY A 405 3.54 1.20 24.05
C GLY A 405 2.42 1.47 23.04
N LEU A 406 1.63 0.44 22.69
CA LEU A 406 0.43 0.62 21.85
C LEU A 406 -0.75 1.25 22.62
N THR A 407 -0.71 1.17 23.95
CA THR A 407 -1.63 1.86 24.86
C THR A 407 -0.82 2.46 26.01
N ASN A 408 -0.90 3.77 26.18
CA ASN A 408 -0.07 4.53 27.12
C ASN A 408 -0.94 5.35 28.07
N ALA A 409 -0.67 5.21 29.37
CA ALA A 409 -1.24 6.04 30.42
C ALA A 409 -0.13 6.90 31.03
N LEU A 410 -0.16 8.19 30.71
CA LEU A 410 0.87 9.16 31.09
C LEU A 410 0.35 9.88 32.33
N VAL A 411 1.14 9.91 33.42
CA VAL A 411 0.70 10.48 34.70
C VAL A 411 1.69 11.56 35.10
N ASP A 412 1.23 12.80 35.23
CA ASP A 412 2.08 13.82 35.88
C ASP A 412 1.83 13.83 37.37
N MET A 413 2.91 13.82 38.13
CA MET A 413 2.84 14.04 39.56
C MET A 413 2.75 15.54 39.87
N PRO A 414 1.94 15.96 40.86
CA PRO A 414 1.92 17.35 41.30
C PRO A 414 3.33 17.86 41.61
N GLY A 415 3.60 19.10 41.18
CA GLY A 415 4.83 19.80 41.49
C GLY A 415 5.03 19.89 43.00
N SER A 416 6.28 19.79 43.46
CA SER A 416 6.57 20.01 44.88
C SER A 416 6.38 21.48 45.18
N ASN A 417 5.25 21.84 45.78
CA ASN A 417 5.19 23.04 46.60
C ASN A 417 6.02 22.76 47.86
N LEU A 418 7.34 22.80 47.74
CA LEU A 418 8.18 22.95 48.93
C LEU A 418 7.64 24.20 49.64
N PRO A 419 7.21 24.12 50.92
CA PRO A 419 6.93 25.33 51.66
C PRO A 419 8.20 26.17 51.55
N SER A 420 8.06 27.38 50.99
CA SER A 420 9.13 28.37 51.07
C SER A 420 9.55 28.42 52.53
N THR A 421 10.72 27.88 52.85
CA THR A 421 11.28 27.90 54.21
C THR A 421 11.79 29.32 54.43
N GLY A 422 10.82 30.20 54.63
CA GLY A 422 10.97 31.64 54.61
C GLY A 422 9.67 32.34 54.96
N GLY A 423 8.84 31.75 55.83
CA GLY A 423 7.75 32.48 56.47
C GLY A 423 8.30 33.68 57.24
N MET A 424 7.52 34.76 57.36
CA MET A 424 7.91 36.04 57.99
C MET A 424 8.63 35.93 59.36
N GLY A 425 8.54 34.78 60.05
CA GLY A 425 9.27 34.49 61.28
C GLY A 425 10.81 34.43 61.14
N THR A 426 11.38 33.95 60.02
CA THR A 426 12.85 33.96 59.85
C THR A 426 13.40 35.35 59.53
N VAL A 427 12.62 36.20 58.86
CA VAL A 427 12.97 37.61 58.64
C VAL A 427 13.09 38.36 59.97
N LEU A 428 12.17 38.10 60.91
CA LEU A 428 12.23 38.69 62.25
C LEU A 428 13.50 38.26 63.01
N LEU A 429 13.93 36.99 62.88
CA LEU A 429 15.15 36.48 63.50
C LEU A 429 16.43 37.09 62.90
N TYR A 430 16.50 37.30 61.58
CA TYR A 430 17.63 37.99 60.94
C TYR A 430 17.71 39.46 61.36
N VAL A 431 16.57 40.16 61.39
CA VAL A 431 16.51 41.57 61.83
C VAL A 431 16.90 41.70 63.30
N ALA A 432 16.41 40.80 64.17
CA ALA A 432 16.80 40.77 65.57
C ALA A 432 18.30 40.45 65.75
N GLY A 433 18.83 39.49 64.99
CA GLY A 433 20.26 39.15 65.01
C GLY A 433 21.15 40.33 64.61
N ILE A 434 20.82 41.04 63.54
CA ILE A 434 21.57 42.23 63.08
C ILE A 434 21.52 43.35 64.14
N ALA A 435 20.36 43.55 64.79
CA ALA A 435 20.22 44.55 65.85
C ALA A 435 21.10 44.24 67.07
N VAL A 436 21.20 42.96 67.47
CA VAL A 436 22.07 42.52 68.58
C VAL A 436 23.55 42.75 68.25
N PHE A 437 23.98 42.44 67.03
CA PHE A 437 25.37 42.69 66.59
C PHE A 437 25.71 44.18 66.55
N MET A 438 24.79 45.04 66.11
CA MET A 438 24.97 46.50 66.12
C MET A 438 25.09 47.05 67.53
N LEU A 439 24.28 46.56 68.48
CA LEU A 439 24.36 46.92 69.89
C LEU A 439 25.68 46.48 70.53
N ALA A 440 26.12 45.25 70.27
CA ALA A 440 27.41 44.76 70.75
C ALA A 440 28.58 45.57 70.20
N GLY A 441 28.55 45.92 68.91
CA GLY A 441 29.54 46.79 68.28
C GLY A 441 29.60 48.19 68.90
N ALA A 442 28.44 48.82 69.16
CA ALA A 442 28.36 50.13 69.79
C ALA A 442 28.91 50.11 71.23
N ILE A 443 28.59 49.09 72.01
CA ILE A 443 29.10 48.92 73.39
C ILE A 443 30.62 48.72 73.39
N LEU A 444 31.15 47.92 72.47
CA LEU A 444 32.59 47.69 72.34
C LEU A 444 33.35 48.98 71.98
N VAL A 445 32.82 49.78 71.03
CA VAL A 445 33.40 51.06 70.65
C VAL A 445 33.38 52.08 71.80
N MET A 446 32.30 52.11 72.59
CA MET A 446 32.21 52.97 73.78
C MET A 446 33.20 52.54 74.88
N ALA A 447 33.38 51.23 75.09
CA ALA A 447 34.35 50.71 76.05
C ALA A 447 35.80 51.01 75.63
N LEU A 448 36.11 50.89 74.33
CA LEU A 448 37.43 51.24 73.79
C LEU A 448 37.71 52.75 73.87
N ARG A 449 36.71 53.62 73.68
CA ARG A 449 36.84 55.07 73.88
C ARG A 449 37.10 55.46 75.33
N ARG A 450 36.49 54.77 76.30
CA ARG A 450 36.74 54.98 77.74
C ARG A 450 38.09 54.46 78.22
N ARG A 451 38.74 53.58 77.46
CA ARG A 451 40.07 53.04 77.80
C ARG A 451 41.22 53.87 77.24
N ASN A 452 40.92 54.72 76.26
CA ASN A 452 41.87 55.59 75.55
C ASN A 452 41.69 57.09 75.88
N ALA A 453 40.80 57.41 76.81
CA ALA A 453 40.63 58.72 77.45
C ALA A 453 40.93 58.55 78.94
#